data_AF-L8PE83-F1
#
_entry.id   AF-L8PE83-F1
#
_cell.length_a   1.000
_cell.length_b   1.000
_cell.length_c   1.000
_cell.angle_alpha   90.00
_cell.angle_beta   90.00
_cell.angle_gamma   90.00
#
_symmetry.space_group_name_H-M   'P 1'
#
loop_
_entity.id
_entity.type
_entity.pdbx_description
1 polymer ?
#
loop_
_entity_poly.entity_id
_entity_poly.type
_entity_poly.pdbx_seq_one_letter_code
_entity_poly.pdbx_strand_id
1 'polypeptide(L)'
;MPTPSTVITLSTSRTLGLVAVASGEDYEQAHQALEEAGFNRLRNGAYTASLADAQAARRTASALVHHAHAHGATLVTSPRPHLGDIGIEIASRLPGTWSAELEIYSHPLWQDDLWYGLWEAGEIHQALEGHRIPFASVLKNGTGTELLLVERPGHRSGYLLGALTDHEKEDVRDDPATPRTMVLPADPGLAAHAVTHTFLPAYRRALHHRDLNTVLSALERIRAEHQTLQAIKDSGRYSDAVPLGDSRLIAGVERDFADHAWLEFRHVLEHAPLLLSRCRPAATAWPADDAALTQLREALVHSQDAWVEWNDLRHDLYSIPRALPAHEWSQVRGQLGLAVLPAIETWLAHSDAFAREVRAAVPGGPVALSAPSPRLLTARLAPPPTPRTSTAHR
;
A
#
# COMPACT_ATOMS: atom_id res chain seq x y z
N MET A 1 29.87 -11.74 -13.90
CA MET A 1 30.80 -10.91 -13.09
C MET A 1 30.33 -11.02 -11.66
N PRO A 2 31.16 -11.42 -10.67
CA PRO A 2 30.74 -11.34 -9.28
C PRO A 2 30.44 -9.87 -8.97
N THR A 3 29.26 -9.60 -8.41
CA THR A 3 28.93 -8.28 -7.88
C THR A 3 29.94 -7.95 -6.80
N PRO A 4 30.64 -6.79 -6.88
CA PRO A 4 31.57 -6.39 -5.83
C PRO A 4 30.85 -6.41 -4.47
N SER A 5 31.48 -7.01 -3.47
CA SER A 5 30.92 -7.11 -2.12
C SER A 5 30.70 -5.73 -1.49
N THR A 6 31.41 -4.71 -1.97
CA THR A 6 31.34 -3.31 -1.48
C THR A 6 31.50 -2.30 -2.62
N VAL A 7 30.58 -1.35 -2.70
CA VAL A 7 30.51 -0.29 -3.72
C VAL A 7 30.25 1.07 -3.08
N ILE A 8 30.98 2.07 -3.54
CA ILE A 8 30.74 3.49 -3.26
C ILE A 8 30.24 4.14 -4.55
N THR A 9 28.98 4.56 -4.57
CA THR A 9 28.39 5.30 -5.69
C THR A 9 28.51 6.79 -5.46
N LEU A 10 29.16 7.50 -6.38
CA LEU A 10 29.36 8.95 -6.35
C LEU A 10 28.39 9.64 -7.31
N SER A 11 27.71 10.68 -6.83
CA SER A 11 26.82 11.53 -7.61
C SER A 11 27.08 13.01 -7.30
N THR A 12 26.65 13.91 -8.18
CA THR A 12 26.82 15.35 -7.97
C THR A 12 25.50 15.99 -7.57
N SER A 13 25.51 16.73 -6.47
CA SER A 13 24.42 17.55 -5.96
C SER A 13 24.76 19.02 -6.12
N ARG A 14 23.77 19.84 -6.51
CA ARG A 14 23.95 21.29 -6.64
C ARG A 14 24.10 21.99 -5.30
N THR A 15 23.55 21.41 -4.24
CA THR A 15 23.51 21.98 -2.90
C THR A 15 24.55 21.37 -1.97
N LEU A 16 24.80 20.06 -2.10
CA LEU A 16 25.67 19.29 -1.21
C LEU A 16 27.08 19.04 -1.79
N GLY A 17 27.30 19.30 -3.08
CA GLY A 17 28.56 18.99 -3.75
C GLY A 17 28.65 17.52 -4.17
N LEU A 18 29.73 16.84 -3.83
CA LEU A 18 29.90 15.42 -4.15
C LEU A 18 29.19 14.58 -3.09
N VAL A 19 28.24 13.75 -3.50
CA VAL A 19 27.50 12.85 -2.62
C VAL A 19 27.90 11.41 -2.89
N ALA A 20 28.25 10.68 -1.84
CA ALA A 20 28.63 9.29 -1.86
C ALA A 20 27.62 8.43 -1.10
N VAL A 21 27.24 7.30 -1.68
CA VAL A 21 26.42 6.27 -1.04
C VAL A 21 27.16 4.95 -1.06
N ALA A 22 27.40 4.40 0.13
CA ALA A 22 28.02 3.10 0.31
C ALA A 22 26.95 1.99 0.32
N SER A 23 27.22 0.90 -0.38
CA SER A 23 26.33 -0.26 -0.48
C SER A 23 27.13 -1.55 -0.68
N GLY A 24 26.54 -2.69 -0.32
CA GLY A 24 27.19 -3.98 -0.37
C GLY A 24 27.01 -4.78 0.92
N GLU A 25 27.50 -6.01 0.94
CA GLU A 25 27.52 -6.86 2.15
C GLU A 25 28.48 -6.27 3.19
N ASP A 26 29.67 -5.81 2.76
CA ASP A 26 30.66 -5.17 3.64
C ASP A 26 30.61 -3.63 3.55
N TYR A 27 29.41 -3.05 3.45
CA TYR A 27 29.23 -1.59 3.29
C TYR A 27 29.89 -0.75 4.40
N GLU A 28 30.11 -1.33 5.58
CA GLU A 28 30.81 -0.68 6.70
C GLU A 28 32.26 -0.33 6.36
N GLN A 29 32.94 -1.14 5.54
CA GLN A 29 34.30 -0.84 5.07
C GLN A 29 34.29 0.38 4.13
N ALA A 30 33.25 0.51 3.31
CA ALA A 30 33.07 1.70 2.49
C ALA A 30 32.76 2.96 3.32
N HIS A 31 32.04 2.83 4.44
CA HIS A 31 31.84 3.94 5.38
C HIS A 31 33.18 4.41 5.98
N GLN A 32 34.03 3.49 6.42
CA GLN A 32 35.36 3.83 6.94
C GLN A 32 36.21 4.54 5.89
N ALA A 33 36.23 4.05 4.66
CA ALA A 33 36.96 4.68 3.56
C ALA A 33 36.48 6.12 3.28
N LEU A 34 35.17 6.38 3.38
CA LEU A 34 34.59 7.71 3.18
C LEU A 34 34.96 8.67 4.32
N GLU A 35 34.94 8.20 5.57
CA GLU A 35 35.31 8.98 6.75
C GLU A 35 36.80 9.35 6.73
N GLU A 36 37.68 8.39 6.42
CA GLU A 36 39.12 8.62 6.28
C GLU A 36 39.46 9.57 5.13
N ALA A 37 38.69 9.53 4.04
CA ALA A 37 38.82 10.46 2.93
C ALA A 37 38.32 11.88 3.23
N GLY A 38 37.66 12.09 4.39
CA GLY A 38 37.20 13.39 4.86
C GLY A 38 35.79 13.77 4.39
N PHE A 39 34.93 12.79 4.08
CA PHE A 39 33.51 13.05 3.83
C PHE A 39 32.74 13.25 5.14
N ASN A 40 31.70 14.08 5.10
CA ASN A 40 30.80 14.28 6.22
C ASN A 40 29.56 13.40 6.07
N ARG A 41 29.20 12.66 7.12
CA ARG A 41 28.01 11.82 7.15
C ARG A 41 26.75 12.64 7.38
N LEU A 42 25.73 12.42 6.56
CA LEU A 42 24.38 12.97 6.69
C LEU A 42 23.50 12.06 7.56
N ARG A 43 22.37 12.61 8.02
CA ARG A 43 21.39 11.89 8.85
C ARG A 43 20.78 10.67 8.15
N ASN A 44 20.60 10.74 6.84
CA ASN A 44 20.07 9.65 6.03
C ASN A 44 21.11 8.58 5.66
N GLY A 45 22.36 8.71 6.14
CA GLY A 45 23.44 7.76 5.88
C GLY A 45 24.30 8.06 4.65
N ALA A 46 23.95 9.05 3.82
CA ALA A 46 24.78 9.49 2.70
C ALA A 46 26.00 10.29 3.21
N TYR A 47 27.04 10.35 2.40
CA TYR A 47 28.28 11.07 2.70
C TYR A 47 28.46 12.23 1.73
N THR A 48 28.96 13.38 2.19
CA THR A 48 29.15 14.57 1.34
C THR A 48 30.52 15.18 1.45
N ALA A 49 31.01 15.71 0.34
CA ALA A 49 32.21 16.52 0.25
C ALA A 49 31.95 17.79 -0.57
N SER A 50 32.36 18.94 -0.05
CA SER A 50 32.16 20.22 -0.73
C SER A 50 33.01 20.31 -2.00
N LEU A 51 32.41 20.80 -3.07
CA LEU A 51 33.09 21.10 -4.34
C LEU A 51 33.45 22.59 -4.48
N ALA A 52 33.26 23.40 -3.42
CA ALA A 52 33.49 24.85 -3.48
C ALA A 52 34.97 25.22 -3.69
N ASP A 53 35.90 24.43 -3.13
CA ASP A 53 37.34 24.57 -3.36
C ASP A 53 37.86 23.42 -4.23
N ALA A 54 38.28 23.74 -5.45
CA ALA A 54 38.79 22.76 -6.42
C ALA A 54 40.04 22.01 -5.93
N GLN A 55 40.90 22.63 -5.12
CA GLN A 55 42.10 22.00 -4.61
C GLN A 55 41.80 21.08 -3.43
N ALA A 56 40.90 21.49 -2.53
CA ALA A 56 40.37 20.60 -1.48
C ALA A 56 39.63 19.40 -2.10
N ALA A 57 38.74 19.64 -3.07
CA ALA A 57 37.98 18.58 -3.74
C ALA A 57 38.89 17.56 -4.43
N ARG A 58 39.97 18.00 -5.11
CA ARG A 58 40.96 17.10 -5.70
C ARG A 58 41.69 16.26 -4.64
N ARG A 59 42.05 16.86 -3.50
CA ARG A 59 42.68 16.12 -2.38
C ARG A 59 41.73 15.06 -1.81
N THR A 60 40.47 15.42 -1.56
CA THR A 60 39.43 14.50 -1.08
C THR A 60 39.17 13.37 -2.08
N ALA A 61 39.09 13.67 -3.38
CA ALA A 61 38.92 12.64 -4.41
C ALA A 61 40.12 11.68 -4.49
N SER A 62 41.35 12.20 -4.43
CA SER A 62 42.56 11.36 -4.40
C SER A 62 42.63 10.51 -3.13
N ALA A 63 42.28 11.07 -1.97
CA ALA A 63 42.21 10.33 -0.72
C ALA A 63 41.15 9.22 -0.81
N LEU A 64 39.97 9.52 -1.35
CA LEU A 64 38.91 8.53 -1.55
C LEU A 64 39.36 7.37 -2.43
N VAL A 65 40.04 7.64 -3.55
CA VAL A 65 40.57 6.56 -4.41
C VAL A 65 41.56 5.69 -3.65
N HIS A 66 42.44 6.30 -2.85
CA HIS A 66 43.40 5.57 -2.03
C HIS A 66 42.73 4.70 -0.95
N HIS A 67 41.84 5.28 -0.15
CA HIS A 67 41.15 4.59 0.94
C HIS A 67 40.16 3.53 0.40
N ALA A 68 39.43 3.81 -0.68
CA ALA A 68 38.55 2.82 -1.30
C ALA A 68 39.34 1.58 -1.76
N HIS A 69 40.52 1.77 -2.36
CA HIS A 69 41.40 0.65 -2.71
C HIS A 69 41.92 -0.10 -1.46
N ALA A 70 42.31 0.62 -0.41
CA ALA A 70 42.79 0.01 0.83
C ALA A 70 41.72 -0.85 1.53
N HIS A 71 40.46 -0.41 1.48
CA HIS A 71 39.30 -1.08 2.07
C HIS A 71 38.56 -2.00 1.08
N GLY A 72 39.13 -2.28 -0.09
CA GLY A 72 38.53 -3.20 -1.08
C GLY A 72 37.20 -2.71 -1.70
N ALA A 73 36.87 -1.44 -1.57
CA ALA A 73 35.64 -0.85 -2.09
C ALA A 73 35.79 -0.44 -3.57
N THR A 74 34.78 -0.76 -4.38
CA THR A 74 34.72 -0.33 -5.78
C THR A 74 34.07 1.05 -5.88
N LEU A 75 34.74 2.00 -6.55
CA LEU A 75 34.17 3.32 -6.82
C LEU A 75 33.40 3.32 -8.14
N VAL A 76 32.15 3.76 -8.09
CA VAL A 76 31.28 3.94 -9.27
C VAL A 76 30.85 5.40 -9.32
N THR A 77 31.05 6.06 -10.46
CA THR A 77 30.56 7.42 -10.67
C THR A 77 29.26 7.38 -11.47
N SER A 78 28.22 8.00 -10.92
CA SER A 78 26.96 8.19 -11.63
C SER A 78 27.07 9.45 -12.48
N PRO A 79 26.76 9.38 -13.79
CA PRO A 79 26.65 10.56 -14.63
C PRO A 79 25.37 11.37 -14.35
N ARG A 80 24.51 10.87 -13.46
CA ARG A 80 23.22 11.48 -13.13
C ARG A 80 23.37 12.45 -11.95
N PRO A 81 22.52 13.49 -11.89
CA PRO A 81 22.40 14.30 -10.69
C PRO A 81 22.01 13.43 -9.49
N HIS A 82 22.37 13.89 -8.29
CA HIS A 82 22.01 13.23 -7.06
C HIS A 82 20.49 13.02 -6.97
N LEU A 83 20.05 11.79 -6.74
CA LEU A 83 18.62 11.43 -6.74
C LEU A 83 17.82 12.22 -5.70
N GLY A 84 18.43 12.56 -4.55
CA GLY A 84 17.79 13.39 -3.52
C GLY A 84 17.43 14.79 -4.03
N ASP A 85 18.31 15.42 -4.82
CA ASP A 85 18.03 16.73 -5.41
C ASP A 85 16.85 16.65 -6.39
N ILE A 86 16.82 15.59 -7.21
CA ILE A 86 15.76 15.34 -8.19
C ILE A 86 14.42 15.10 -7.48
N GLY A 87 14.42 14.29 -6.42
CA GLY A 87 13.23 14.03 -5.60
C GLY A 87 12.67 15.32 -5.02
N ILE A 88 13.52 16.16 -4.43
CA ILE A 88 13.12 17.47 -3.88
C ILE A 88 12.56 18.38 -4.99
N GLU A 89 13.21 18.43 -6.15
CA GLU A 89 12.79 19.28 -7.26
C GLU A 89 11.43 18.84 -7.82
N ILE A 90 11.19 17.53 -7.94
CA ILE A 90 9.88 16.98 -8.32
C ILE A 90 8.83 17.32 -7.25
N ALA A 91 9.10 16.99 -5.98
CA ALA A 91 8.18 17.21 -4.87
C ALA A 91 7.73 18.68 -4.78
N SER A 92 8.66 19.63 -4.93
CA SER A 92 8.37 21.08 -4.90
C SER A 92 7.40 21.55 -6.00
N ARG A 93 7.21 20.76 -7.06
CA ARG A 93 6.36 21.06 -8.22
C ARG A 93 5.07 20.23 -8.25
N LEU A 94 4.92 19.26 -7.35
CA LEU A 94 3.70 18.48 -7.22
C LEU A 94 2.59 19.29 -6.53
N PRO A 95 1.31 19.03 -6.84
CA PRO A 95 0.21 19.74 -6.21
C PRO A 95 0.07 19.37 -4.73
N GLY A 96 -0.01 20.39 -3.87
CA GLY A 96 -0.13 20.24 -2.42
C GLY A 96 1.23 20.31 -1.71
N THR A 97 1.30 19.75 -0.51
CA THR A 97 2.52 19.70 0.30
C THR A 97 3.19 18.34 0.15
N TRP A 98 4.24 18.31 -0.67
CA TRP A 98 5.09 17.15 -0.86
C TRP A 98 6.48 17.38 -0.30
N SER A 99 7.01 16.38 0.39
CA SER A 99 8.42 16.29 0.75
C SER A 99 9.07 15.14 -0.01
N ALA A 100 10.39 15.18 -0.12
CA ALA A 100 11.18 14.08 -0.64
C ALA A 100 12.32 13.78 0.31
N GLU A 101 12.51 12.51 0.61
CA GLU A 101 13.60 12.01 1.43
C GLU A 101 14.35 10.94 0.65
N LEU A 102 15.67 10.93 0.77
CA LEU A 102 16.49 9.87 0.19
C LEU A 102 16.65 8.77 1.23
N GLU A 103 16.16 7.59 0.91
CA GLU A 103 16.37 6.37 1.68
C GLU A 103 17.53 5.57 1.09
N ILE A 104 18.36 5.02 1.98
CA ILE A 104 19.57 4.28 1.61
C ILE A 104 19.42 2.84 2.09
N TYR A 105 19.50 1.90 1.15
CA TYR A 105 19.48 0.48 1.39
C TYR A 105 20.92 -0.03 1.21
N SER A 106 21.81 0.21 2.18
CA SER A 106 23.23 -0.16 2.04
C SER A 106 23.40 -1.68 1.91
N HIS A 107 22.74 -2.47 2.77
CA HIS A 107 22.81 -3.93 2.75
C HIS A 107 21.81 -4.55 1.75
N PRO A 108 22.19 -5.61 0.98
CA PRO A 108 21.32 -6.29 0.02
C PRO A 108 19.93 -6.62 0.54
N LEU A 109 19.87 -7.28 1.70
CA LEU A 109 18.62 -7.70 2.34
C LEU A 109 17.64 -6.56 2.67
N TRP A 110 18.12 -5.32 2.88
CA TRP A 110 17.22 -4.19 3.17
C TRP A 110 16.43 -3.71 1.95
N GLN A 111 16.86 -4.09 0.74
CA GLN A 111 16.06 -3.83 -0.46
C GLN A 111 14.82 -4.73 -0.52
N ASP A 112 14.84 -5.90 0.13
CA ASP A 112 13.68 -6.79 0.13
C ASP A 112 12.49 -6.18 0.88
N ASP A 113 12.74 -5.25 1.80
CA ASP A 113 11.69 -4.50 2.49
C ASP A 113 10.89 -3.61 1.54
N LEU A 114 11.52 -3.07 0.47
CA LEU A 114 10.82 -2.30 -0.56
C LEU A 114 9.80 -3.14 -1.33
N TRP A 115 10.08 -4.43 -1.49
CA TRP A 115 9.19 -5.35 -2.19
C TRP A 115 7.81 -5.40 -1.52
N TYR A 116 7.80 -5.48 -0.19
CA TYR A 116 6.57 -5.53 0.59
C TYR A 116 5.84 -4.19 0.62
N GLY A 117 6.55 -3.06 0.45
CA GLY A 117 5.97 -1.72 0.43
C GLY A 117 5.28 -1.34 -0.89
N LEU A 118 5.71 -1.88 -2.04
CA LEU A 118 5.23 -1.44 -3.36
C LEU A 118 3.84 -1.94 -3.75
N TRP A 119 2.91 -1.03 -4.00
CA TRP A 119 1.51 -1.34 -4.27
C TRP A 119 1.26 -1.99 -5.64
N GLU A 120 2.27 -2.19 -6.47
CA GLU A 120 2.10 -2.79 -7.79
C GLU A 120 3.29 -3.66 -8.18
N ALA A 121 3.03 -4.67 -9.01
CA ALA A 121 4.05 -5.57 -9.54
C ALA A 121 4.47 -5.26 -10.97
N GLY A 122 4.79 -3.99 -11.24
CA GLY A 122 5.16 -3.48 -12.55
C GLY A 122 6.66 -3.52 -12.87
N GLU A 123 7.10 -2.58 -13.72
CA GLU A 123 8.50 -2.43 -14.12
C GLU A 123 9.43 -2.17 -12.92
N ILE A 124 8.91 -1.53 -11.86
CA ILE A 124 9.69 -1.28 -10.64
C ILE A 124 9.98 -2.57 -9.84
N HIS A 125 9.06 -3.54 -9.84
CA HIS A 125 9.32 -4.86 -9.26
C HIS A 125 10.36 -5.61 -10.08
N GLN A 126 10.23 -5.64 -11.41
CA GLN A 126 11.25 -6.27 -12.27
C GLN A 126 12.63 -5.62 -12.10
N ALA A 127 12.66 -4.29 -11.88
CA ALA A 127 13.88 -3.57 -11.56
C ALA A 127 14.47 -4.01 -10.22
N LEU A 128 13.66 -4.19 -9.17
CA LEU A 128 14.10 -4.66 -7.85
C LEU A 128 14.54 -6.13 -7.87
N GLU A 129 13.89 -7.00 -8.63
CA GLU A 129 14.30 -8.41 -8.79
C GLU A 129 15.61 -8.54 -9.58
N GLY A 130 15.73 -7.79 -10.67
CA GLY A 130 16.83 -7.94 -11.60
C GLY A 130 18.07 -7.11 -11.27
N HIS A 131 17.95 -6.09 -10.42
CA HIS A 131 19.01 -5.12 -10.17
C HIS A 131 19.09 -4.69 -8.71
N ARG A 132 20.33 -4.37 -8.29
CA ARG A 132 20.59 -3.74 -6.99
C ARG A 132 20.15 -2.28 -7.02
N ILE A 133 19.28 -1.89 -6.09
CA ILE A 133 18.85 -0.50 -5.88
C ILE A 133 19.35 -0.04 -4.50
N PRO A 134 20.54 0.58 -4.41
CA PRO A 134 21.17 0.92 -3.14
C PRO A 134 20.55 2.14 -2.45
N PHE A 135 19.73 2.92 -3.16
CA PHE A 135 19.03 4.08 -2.63
C PHE A 135 17.83 4.43 -3.51
N ALA A 136 16.82 5.04 -2.90
CA ALA A 136 15.63 5.55 -3.56
C ALA A 136 15.24 6.91 -2.96
N SER A 137 14.46 7.70 -3.68
CA SER A 137 13.81 8.88 -3.09
C SER A 137 12.34 8.56 -2.83
N VAL A 138 11.92 8.69 -1.58
CA VAL A 138 10.53 8.55 -1.17
C VAL A 138 9.89 9.93 -1.12
N LEU A 139 8.85 10.11 -1.94
CA LEU A 139 8.06 11.34 -1.98
C LEU A 139 6.81 11.12 -1.16
N LYS A 140 6.59 11.96 -0.14
CA LYS A 140 5.46 11.84 0.78
C LYS A 140 4.57 13.06 0.64
N ASN A 141 3.27 12.85 0.54
CA ASN A 141 2.32 13.92 0.79
C ASN A 141 1.92 13.89 2.27
N GLY A 142 1.64 15.06 2.85
CA GLY A 142 1.19 15.17 4.25
C GLY A 142 -0.17 14.50 4.56
N THR A 143 -0.73 13.74 3.61
CA THR A 143 -2.01 13.03 3.71
C THR A 143 -1.86 11.51 3.60
N GLY A 144 -0.63 10.98 3.67
CA GLY A 144 -0.36 9.53 3.72
C GLY A 144 -0.11 8.84 2.38
N THR A 145 -0.06 9.55 1.26
CA THR A 145 0.44 8.99 -0.01
C THR A 145 1.94 9.02 -0.04
N GLU A 146 2.54 7.87 -0.28
CA GLU A 146 3.99 7.72 -0.44
C GLU A 146 4.29 7.15 -1.83
N LEU A 147 5.26 7.75 -2.52
CA LEU A 147 5.71 7.35 -3.84
C LEU A 147 7.19 7.02 -3.81
N LEU A 148 7.59 5.93 -4.45
CA LEU A 148 8.97 5.51 -4.58
C LEU A 148 9.54 5.94 -5.93
N LEU A 149 10.55 6.79 -5.92
CA LEU A 149 11.31 7.20 -7.09
C LEU A 149 12.66 6.49 -7.10
N VAL A 150 12.91 5.68 -8.12
CA VAL A 150 14.20 5.01 -8.33
C VAL A 150 14.81 5.39 -9.66
N GLU A 151 16.13 5.32 -9.71
CA GLU A 151 16.88 5.36 -10.95
C GLU A 151 16.51 4.18 -11.85
N ARG A 152 16.21 4.43 -13.14
CA ARG A 152 15.87 3.35 -14.06
C ARG A 152 17.12 2.50 -14.38
N PRO A 153 17.17 1.21 -14.00
CA PRO A 153 18.34 0.36 -14.24
C PRO A 153 18.55 0.08 -15.73
N GLY A 154 19.79 -0.08 -16.19
CA GLY A 154 20.10 -0.38 -17.60
C GLY A 154 19.90 0.78 -18.59
N HIS A 155 19.34 1.90 -18.16
CA HIS A 155 19.14 3.10 -18.98
C HIS A 155 20.15 4.20 -18.63
N ARG A 156 20.38 5.17 -19.52
CA ARG A 156 21.30 6.30 -19.22
C ARG A 156 20.61 7.44 -18.46
N SER A 157 19.31 7.57 -18.61
CA SER A 157 18.51 8.66 -18.05
C SER A 157 17.09 8.20 -17.75
N GLY A 158 16.39 8.97 -16.91
CA GLY A 158 15.01 8.70 -16.52
C GLY A 158 14.90 7.91 -15.23
N TYR A 159 13.70 7.93 -14.67
CA TYR A 159 13.38 7.36 -13.37
C TYR A 159 12.17 6.45 -13.48
N LEU A 160 12.01 5.55 -12.51
CA LEU A 160 10.78 4.80 -12.32
C LEU A 160 10.09 5.35 -11.08
N LEU A 161 8.78 5.50 -11.18
CA LEU A 161 7.92 5.90 -10.08
C LEU A 161 6.90 4.80 -9.80
N GLY A 162 6.89 4.33 -8.56
CA GLY A 162 5.88 3.42 -8.02
C GLY A 162 5.15 4.04 -6.84
N ALA A 163 4.00 3.48 -6.48
CA ALA A 163 3.29 3.84 -5.26
C ALA A 163 3.69 2.89 -4.13
N LEU A 164 3.95 3.43 -2.94
CA LEU A 164 4.08 2.66 -1.71
C LEU A 164 2.71 2.57 -1.01
N THR A 165 2.51 1.51 -0.24
CA THR A 165 1.35 1.35 0.63
C THR A 165 1.78 0.71 1.94
N ASP A 166 1.25 1.24 3.03
CA ASP A 166 1.39 0.78 4.40
C ASP A 166 0.42 -0.36 4.77
N HIS A 167 -0.52 -0.68 3.88
CA HIS A 167 -1.55 -1.65 4.14
C HIS A 167 -1.11 -3.08 3.83
N GLU A 168 -1.46 -4.02 4.71
CA GLU A 168 -1.29 -5.46 4.49
C GLU A 168 -1.92 -5.89 3.16
N LYS A 169 -1.15 -6.59 2.34
CA LYS A 169 -1.51 -6.94 0.95
C LYS A 169 -2.05 -8.36 0.88
N GLU A 170 -3.29 -8.50 0.41
CA GLU A 170 -3.71 -9.68 -0.32
C GLU A 170 -3.17 -9.58 -1.76
N ASP A 171 -2.63 -10.68 -2.28
CA ASP A 171 -1.79 -10.82 -3.49
C ASP A 171 -1.92 -9.72 -4.57
N VAL A 172 -1.05 -8.70 -4.48
CA VAL A 172 -1.06 -7.50 -5.35
C VAL A 172 -0.62 -7.78 -6.80
N ARG A 173 -0.01 -8.94 -7.06
CA ARG A 173 0.60 -9.22 -8.37
C ARG A 173 -0.40 -9.26 -9.52
N ASP A 174 -1.65 -9.65 -9.25
CA ASP A 174 -2.67 -9.83 -10.26
C ASP A 174 -3.84 -8.83 -10.15
N ASP A 175 -3.76 -7.82 -9.26
CA ASP A 175 -4.82 -6.83 -9.13
C ASP A 175 -4.71 -5.76 -10.24
N PRO A 176 -5.61 -5.76 -11.25
CA PRO A 176 -5.59 -4.79 -12.34
C PRO A 176 -5.95 -3.37 -11.88
N ALA A 177 -6.45 -3.20 -10.65
CA ALA A 177 -6.76 -1.90 -10.08
C ALA A 177 -5.52 -1.16 -9.56
N THR A 178 -4.36 -1.82 -9.43
CA THR A 178 -3.14 -1.21 -8.90
C THR A 178 -2.56 -0.13 -9.82
N PRO A 179 -1.98 0.96 -9.27
CA PRO A 179 -1.37 2.01 -10.08
C PRO A 179 -0.09 1.50 -10.73
N ARG A 180 -0.02 1.53 -12.06
CA ARG A 180 1.15 1.03 -12.81
C ARG A 180 2.38 1.93 -12.66
N THR A 181 3.55 1.31 -12.74
CA THR A 181 4.85 2.01 -12.74
C THR A 181 4.85 3.03 -13.85
N MET A 182 5.35 4.22 -13.54
CA MET A 182 5.55 5.26 -14.55
C MET A 182 7.02 5.49 -14.80
N VAL A 183 7.42 5.42 -16.07
CA VAL A 183 8.72 5.89 -16.52
C VAL A 183 8.68 7.41 -16.60
N LEU A 184 9.52 8.07 -15.82
CA LEU A 184 9.64 9.53 -15.78
C LEU A 184 10.83 10.01 -16.61
N PRO A 185 10.70 11.16 -17.29
CA PRO A 185 11.82 11.82 -17.95
C PRO A 185 12.85 12.31 -16.91
N ALA A 186 14.07 12.58 -17.39
CA ALA A 186 15.14 13.08 -16.52
C ALA A 186 14.93 14.54 -16.08
N ASP A 187 14.17 15.32 -16.85
CA ASP A 187 13.82 16.70 -16.51
C ASP A 187 12.78 16.71 -15.37
N PRO A 188 13.08 17.31 -14.19
CA PRO A 188 12.18 17.25 -13.05
C PRO A 188 10.87 18.01 -13.26
N GLY A 189 10.83 18.98 -14.17
CA GLY A 189 9.60 19.73 -14.50
C GLY A 189 8.63 18.88 -15.30
N LEU A 190 9.13 18.23 -16.37
CA LEU A 190 8.36 17.26 -17.15
C LEU A 190 7.97 16.04 -16.31
N ALA A 191 8.84 15.58 -15.41
CA ALA A 191 8.54 14.50 -14.49
C ALA A 191 7.38 14.90 -13.56
N ALA A 192 7.47 16.03 -12.86
CA ALA A 192 6.39 16.52 -12.00
C ALA A 192 5.08 16.73 -12.76
N HIS A 193 5.13 17.22 -14.00
CA HIS A 193 3.97 17.36 -14.87
C HIS A 193 3.32 16.00 -15.16
N ALA A 194 4.12 14.99 -15.55
CA ALA A 194 3.64 13.63 -15.82
C ALA A 194 3.02 12.99 -14.57
N VAL A 195 3.67 13.14 -13.41
CA VAL A 195 3.14 12.66 -12.13
C VAL A 195 1.79 13.31 -11.82
N THR A 196 1.70 14.63 -11.94
CA THR A 196 0.50 15.40 -11.61
C THR A 196 -0.69 15.05 -12.49
N HIS A 197 -0.48 14.94 -13.80
CA HIS A 197 -1.58 14.84 -14.76
C HIS A 197 -1.89 13.39 -15.16
N THR A 198 -0.98 12.45 -14.90
CA THR A 198 -1.13 11.06 -15.32
C THR A 198 -1.08 10.11 -14.13
N PHE A 199 -0.04 10.16 -13.29
CA PHE A 199 0.15 9.19 -12.21
C PHE A 199 -0.85 9.39 -11.07
N LEU A 200 -0.93 10.60 -10.50
CA LEU A 200 -1.81 10.89 -9.36
C LEU A 200 -3.29 10.65 -9.66
N PRO A 201 -3.83 10.98 -10.86
CA PRO A 201 -5.19 10.58 -11.22
C PRO A 201 -5.38 9.07 -11.30
N ALA A 202 -4.41 8.33 -11.85
CA ALA A 202 -4.46 6.87 -11.88
C ALA A 202 -4.40 6.26 -10.47
N TYR A 203 -3.52 6.77 -9.63
CA TYR A 203 -3.41 6.40 -8.21
C TYR A 203 -4.71 6.62 -7.44
N ARG A 204 -5.37 7.78 -7.61
CA ARG A 204 -6.66 8.07 -6.96
C ARG A 204 -7.77 7.12 -7.43
N ARG A 205 -7.77 6.74 -8.71
CA ARG A 205 -8.71 5.73 -9.23
C ARG A 205 -8.44 4.35 -8.66
N ALA A 206 -7.17 3.96 -8.57
CA ALA A 206 -6.76 2.72 -7.93
C ALA A 206 -7.25 2.64 -6.49
N LEU A 207 -7.08 3.72 -5.71
CA LEU A 207 -7.49 3.76 -4.31
C LEU A 207 -9.00 3.63 -4.20
N HIS A 208 -9.72 4.39 -5.04
CA HIS A 208 -11.18 4.33 -5.09
C HIS A 208 -11.72 2.93 -5.41
N HIS A 209 -11.10 2.22 -6.37
CA HIS A 209 -11.49 0.84 -6.68
C HIS A 209 -11.15 -0.13 -5.55
N ARG A 210 -9.97 0.02 -4.94
CA ARG A 210 -9.55 -0.81 -3.81
C ARG A 210 -10.50 -0.63 -2.63
N ASP A 211 -10.74 0.61 -2.21
CA ASP A 211 -11.67 0.94 -1.13
C ASP A 211 -13.06 0.35 -1.40
N LEU A 212 -13.56 0.51 -2.63
CA LEU A 212 -14.84 -0.08 -3.04
C LEU A 212 -14.83 -1.61 -2.93
N ASN A 213 -13.80 -2.27 -3.46
CA ASN A 213 -13.70 -3.73 -3.42
C ASN A 213 -13.59 -4.24 -1.99
N THR A 214 -12.82 -3.57 -1.13
CA THR A 214 -12.71 -3.89 0.30
C THR A 214 -14.08 -3.83 0.98
N VAL A 215 -14.86 -2.75 0.75
CA VAL A 215 -16.21 -2.62 1.30
C VAL A 215 -17.15 -3.71 0.76
N LEU A 216 -17.14 -3.96 -0.55
CA LEU A 216 -18.02 -4.97 -1.15
C LEU A 216 -17.70 -6.39 -0.68
N SER A 217 -16.41 -6.76 -0.62
CA SER A 217 -15.97 -8.05 -0.10
C SER A 217 -16.37 -8.25 1.37
N ALA A 218 -16.22 -7.21 2.21
CA ALA A 218 -16.68 -7.25 3.60
C ALA A 218 -18.19 -7.47 3.69
N LEU A 219 -18.99 -6.73 2.90
CA LEU A 219 -20.44 -6.90 2.86
C LEU A 219 -20.87 -8.28 2.34
N GLU A 220 -20.15 -8.84 1.37
CA GLU A 220 -20.39 -10.20 0.87
C GLU A 220 -20.13 -11.26 1.94
N ARG A 221 -19.04 -11.15 2.70
CA ARG A 221 -18.74 -12.04 3.83
C ARG A 221 -19.80 -11.95 4.91
N ILE A 222 -20.19 -10.73 5.31
CA ILE A 222 -21.28 -10.51 6.29
C ILE A 222 -22.60 -11.11 5.78
N ARG A 223 -22.91 -10.95 4.49
CA ARG A 223 -24.13 -11.51 3.88
C ARG A 223 -24.15 -13.04 3.96
N ALA A 224 -23.03 -13.70 3.66
CA ALA A 224 -22.93 -15.16 3.74
C ALA A 224 -23.13 -15.68 5.16
N GLU A 225 -22.52 -15.03 6.15
CA GLU A 225 -22.70 -15.35 7.57
C GLU A 225 -24.14 -15.09 8.04
N HIS A 226 -24.74 -13.98 7.59
CA HIS A 226 -26.12 -13.64 7.94
C HIS A 226 -27.12 -14.66 7.35
N GLN A 227 -26.91 -15.12 6.12
CA GLN A 227 -27.73 -16.18 5.52
C GLN A 227 -27.61 -17.50 6.29
N THR A 228 -26.41 -17.82 6.77
CA THR A 228 -26.17 -18.99 7.63
C THR A 228 -26.93 -18.86 8.95
N LEU A 229 -26.87 -17.69 9.61
CA LEU A 229 -27.62 -17.42 10.83
C LEU A 229 -29.14 -17.57 10.62
N GLN A 230 -29.69 -17.04 9.53
CA GLN A 230 -31.12 -17.16 9.25
C GLN A 230 -31.54 -18.62 9.01
N ALA A 231 -30.76 -19.39 8.27
CA ALA A 231 -31.02 -20.82 8.08
C ALA A 231 -30.98 -21.61 9.41
N ILE A 232 -30.07 -21.25 10.32
CA ILE A 232 -29.99 -21.84 11.66
C ILE A 232 -31.23 -21.50 12.48
N LYS A 233 -31.69 -20.23 12.45
CA LYS A 233 -32.89 -19.77 13.14
C LYS A 233 -34.14 -20.45 12.63
N ASP A 234 -34.30 -20.54 11.31
CA ASP A 234 -35.46 -21.15 10.66
C ASP A 234 -35.54 -22.66 10.92
N SER A 235 -34.39 -23.35 10.93
CA SER A 235 -34.33 -24.79 11.15
C SER A 235 -34.31 -25.19 12.63
N GLY A 236 -33.97 -24.27 13.53
CA GLY A 236 -33.68 -24.56 14.94
C GLY A 236 -32.51 -25.52 15.11
N ARG A 237 -31.54 -25.55 14.18
CA ARG A 237 -30.40 -26.48 14.15
C ARG A 237 -29.14 -25.78 13.66
N TYR A 238 -27.98 -26.22 14.15
CA TYR A 238 -26.69 -25.86 13.57
C TYR A 238 -26.50 -26.44 12.16
N SER A 239 -25.46 -25.97 11.47
CA SER A 239 -25.06 -26.45 10.14
C SER A 239 -24.68 -27.93 10.10
N ASP A 240 -24.28 -28.51 11.23
CA ASP A 240 -23.99 -29.94 11.43
C ASP A 240 -25.24 -30.76 11.86
N ALA A 241 -26.43 -30.16 11.78
CA ALA A 241 -27.73 -30.71 12.16
C ALA A 241 -27.97 -30.91 13.67
N VAL A 242 -27.07 -30.43 14.54
CA VAL A 242 -27.25 -30.45 16.00
C VAL A 242 -28.45 -29.56 16.39
N PRO A 243 -29.46 -30.08 17.12
CA PRO A 243 -30.61 -29.30 17.53
C PRO A 243 -30.28 -28.16 18.51
N LEU A 244 -30.79 -26.97 18.22
CA LEU A 244 -30.81 -25.82 19.12
C LEU A 244 -32.11 -25.83 19.91
N GLY A 245 -32.18 -26.65 20.95
CA GLY A 245 -33.40 -26.80 21.77
C GLY A 245 -33.65 -25.67 22.78
N ASP A 246 -32.70 -24.75 22.98
CA ASP A 246 -32.75 -23.70 24.00
C ASP A 246 -32.54 -22.31 23.37
N SER A 247 -33.38 -21.35 23.74
CA SER A 247 -33.27 -19.93 23.34
C SER A 247 -31.91 -19.31 23.70
N ARG A 248 -31.22 -19.83 24.72
CA ARG A 248 -29.87 -19.39 25.08
C ARG A 248 -28.81 -19.77 24.04
N LEU A 249 -28.98 -20.90 23.37
CA LEU A 249 -28.04 -21.33 22.33
C LEU A 249 -28.21 -20.48 21.07
N ILE A 250 -29.45 -20.14 20.70
CA ILE A 250 -29.74 -19.21 19.60
C ILE A 250 -29.09 -17.83 19.86
N ALA A 251 -29.23 -17.30 21.08
CA ALA A 251 -28.58 -16.05 21.47
C ALA A 251 -27.04 -16.14 21.49
N GLY A 252 -26.48 -17.34 21.65
CA GLY A 252 -25.04 -17.61 21.47
C GLY A 252 -24.63 -17.45 20.01
N VAL A 253 -25.34 -18.11 19.09
CA VAL A 253 -25.06 -18.04 17.64
C VAL A 253 -25.21 -16.61 17.11
N GLU A 254 -26.20 -15.86 17.60
CA GLU A 254 -26.34 -14.43 17.24
C GLU A 254 -25.16 -13.58 17.69
N ARG A 255 -24.62 -13.85 18.88
CA ARG A 255 -23.43 -13.15 19.39
C ARG A 255 -22.18 -13.52 18.59
N ASP A 256 -22.03 -14.79 18.23
CA ASP A 256 -20.93 -15.24 17.39
C ASP A 256 -21.01 -14.58 16.01
N PHE A 257 -22.20 -14.53 15.40
CA PHE A 257 -22.42 -13.77 14.16
C PHE A 257 -22.02 -12.30 14.34
N ALA A 258 -22.48 -11.64 15.41
CA ALA A 258 -22.17 -10.24 15.65
C ALA A 258 -20.66 -9.98 15.81
N ASP A 259 -19.93 -10.90 16.45
CA ASP A 259 -18.46 -10.84 16.55
C ASP A 259 -17.80 -10.87 15.16
N HIS A 260 -18.15 -11.86 14.34
CA HIS A 260 -17.59 -11.99 12.98
C HIS A 260 -18.02 -10.83 12.07
N ALA A 261 -19.29 -10.43 12.14
CA ALA A 261 -19.81 -9.33 11.35
C ALA A 261 -19.13 -8.00 11.71
N TRP A 262 -18.81 -7.77 12.98
CA TRP A 262 -18.05 -6.60 13.42
C TRP A 262 -16.65 -6.55 12.80
N LEU A 263 -15.95 -7.70 12.73
CA LEU A 263 -14.60 -7.78 12.13
C LEU A 263 -14.61 -7.37 10.66
N GLU A 264 -15.64 -7.73 9.90
CA GLU A 264 -15.76 -7.32 8.50
C GLU A 264 -16.30 -5.88 8.38
N PHE A 265 -17.28 -5.51 9.21
CA PHE A 265 -17.96 -4.21 9.13
C PHE A 265 -17.03 -3.03 9.43
N ARG A 266 -15.92 -3.26 10.14
CA ARG A 266 -14.85 -2.26 10.32
C ARG A 266 -14.34 -1.69 8.99
N HIS A 267 -14.26 -2.53 7.96
CA HIS A 267 -13.80 -2.11 6.64
C HIS A 267 -14.81 -1.16 5.98
N VAL A 268 -16.11 -1.37 6.24
CA VAL A 268 -17.17 -0.44 5.83
C VAL A 268 -17.00 0.89 6.55
N LEU A 269 -16.80 0.88 7.87
CA LEU A 269 -16.62 2.09 8.67
C LEU A 269 -15.38 2.90 8.27
N GLU A 270 -14.30 2.20 7.91
CA GLU A 270 -13.03 2.82 7.51
C GLU A 270 -13.09 3.44 6.11
N HIS A 271 -13.61 2.71 5.11
CA HIS A 271 -13.48 3.13 3.70
C HIS A 271 -14.74 3.80 3.13
N ALA A 272 -15.93 3.44 3.60
CA ALA A 272 -17.19 3.93 3.02
C ALA A 272 -17.46 5.44 3.17
N PRO A 273 -17.07 6.13 4.27
CA PRO A 273 -17.33 7.57 4.40
C PRO A 273 -16.77 8.40 3.24
N LEU A 274 -15.52 8.11 2.83
CA LEU A 274 -14.88 8.82 1.73
C LEU A 274 -15.56 8.50 0.38
N LEU A 275 -15.96 7.25 0.16
CA LEU A 275 -16.68 6.84 -1.05
C LEU A 275 -18.05 7.53 -1.16
N LEU A 276 -18.83 7.54 -0.09
CA LEU A 276 -20.14 8.21 -0.03
C LEU A 276 -20.05 9.73 -0.21
N SER A 277 -18.95 10.36 0.24
CA SER A 277 -18.73 11.80 0.07
C SER A 277 -18.58 12.21 -1.39
N ARG A 278 -18.23 11.26 -2.28
CA ARG A 278 -18.02 11.48 -3.73
C ARG A 278 -19.26 11.21 -4.56
N CYS A 279 -20.23 10.44 -4.08
CA CYS A 279 -21.46 10.13 -4.82
C CYS A 279 -22.26 11.40 -5.12
N ARG A 280 -22.79 11.48 -6.34
CA ARG A 280 -23.63 12.60 -6.81
C ARG A 280 -24.84 12.05 -7.57
N PRO A 281 -25.85 11.48 -6.87
CA PRO A 281 -26.97 10.76 -7.51
C PRO A 281 -27.75 11.60 -8.53
N ALA A 282 -27.90 12.90 -8.28
CA ALA A 282 -28.56 13.81 -9.22
C ALA A 282 -27.86 13.91 -10.59
N ALA A 283 -26.58 13.53 -10.67
CA ALA A 283 -25.78 13.53 -11.90
C ALA A 283 -25.60 12.13 -12.52
N THR A 284 -26.23 11.10 -11.94
CA THR A 284 -26.15 9.71 -12.44
C THR A 284 -27.44 9.30 -13.16
N ALA A 285 -27.45 8.08 -13.69
CA ALA A 285 -28.64 7.47 -14.27
C ALA A 285 -29.65 6.97 -13.21
N TRP A 286 -29.30 7.01 -11.93
CA TRP A 286 -30.13 6.51 -10.83
C TRP A 286 -30.35 7.55 -9.71
N PRO A 287 -31.00 8.70 -9.99
CA PRO A 287 -31.26 9.70 -8.95
C PRO A 287 -32.06 9.18 -7.75
N ALA A 288 -32.85 8.11 -7.94
CA ALA A 288 -33.61 7.45 -6.88
C ALA A 288 -32.73 6.78 -5.80
N ASP A 289 -31.46 6.48 -6.11
CA ASP A 289 -30.52 5.88 -5.16
C ASP A 289 -30.14 6.85 -4.01
N ASP A 290 -30.48 8.16 -4.11
CA ASP A 290 -30.19 9.17 -3.09
C ASP A 290 -30.81 8.87 -1.71
N ALA A 291 -32.02 8.29 -1.69
CA ALA A 291 -32.66 7.86 -0.44
C ALA A 291 -31.87 6.75 0.25
N ALA A 292 -31.41 5.76 -0.53
CA ALA A 292 -30.56 4.68 -0.03
C ALA A 292 -29.23 5.21 0.48
N LEU A 293 -28.57 6.13 -0.25
CA LEU A 293 -27.32 6.74 0.21
C LEU A 293 -27.49 7.55 1.49
N THR A 294 -28.64 8.20 1.68
CA THR A 294 -28.95 8.93 2.91
C THR A 294 -29.08 7.98 4.10
N GLN A 295 -29.80 6.87 3.94
CA GLN A 295 -29.91 5.83 4.97
C GLN A 295 -28.55 5.20 5.32
N LEU A 296 -27.68 5.00 4.32
CA LEU A 296 -26.31 4.51 4.55
C LEU A 296 -25.46 5.50 5.35
N ARG A 297 -25.57 6.81 5.08
CA ARG A 297 -24.89 7.85 5.85
C ARG A 297 -25.39 7.89 7.28
N GLU A 298 -26.69 7.80 7.49
CA GLU A 298 -27.28 7.71 8.82
C GLU A 298 -26.77 6.48 9.56
N ALA A 299 -26.76 5.30 8.91
CA ALA A 299 -26.24 4.06 9.50
C ALA A 299 -24.76 4.19 9.95
N LEU A 300 -23.92 4.92 9.20
CA LEU A 300 -22.55 5.23 9.64
C LEU A 300 -22.52 6.11 10.88
N VAL A 301 -23.33 7.16 10.94
CA VAL A 301 -23.42 8.05 12.10
C VAL A 301 -23.83 7.26 13.35
N HIS A 302 -24.83 6.37 13.24
CA HIS A 302 -25.25 5.51 14.34
C HIS A 302 -24.18 4.50 14.78
N SER A 303 -23.22 4.19 13.91
CA SER A 303 -22.11 3.26 14.21
C SER A 303 -20.86 3.96 14.77
N GLN A 304 -20.87 5.30 14.85
CA GLN A 304 -19.69 6.08 15.20
C GLN A 304 -19.22 5.85 16.64
N ASP A 305 -20.14 5.71 17.59
CA ASP A 305 -19.80 5.49 19.00
C ASP A 305 -19.05 4.16 19.19
N ALA A 306 -19.56 3.09 18.57
CA ALA A 306 -18.90 1.77 18.57
C ALA A 306 -17.53 1.82 17.85
N TRP A 307 -17.40 2.64 16.81
CA TRP A 307 -16.14 2.83 16.11
C TRP A 307 -15.09 3.57 16.95
N VAL A 308 -15.51 4.60 17.68
CA VAL A 308 -14.63 5.35 18.60
C VAL A 308 -14.19 4.44 19.75
N GLU A 309 -15.14 3.76 20.40
CA GLU A 309 -14.85 2.82 21.49
C GLU A 309 -13.83 1.76 21.07
N TRP A 310 -14.00 1.18 19.88
CA TRP A 310 -13.03 0.23 19.34
C TRP A 310 -11.63 0.83 19.12
N ASN A 311 -11.55 2.05 18.59
CA ASN A 311 -10.27 2.70 18.31
C ASN A 311 -9.54 3.07 19.60
N ASP A 312 -10.26 3.53 20.62
CA ASP A 312 -9.71 3.81 21.95
C ASP A 312 -9.14 2.52 22.56
N LEU A 313 -9.91 1.43 22.53
CA LEU A 313 -9.46 0.11 22.99
C LEU A 313 -8.22 -0.37 22.23
N ARG A 314 -8.17 -0.18 20.90
CA ARG A 314 -7.01 -0.53 20.08
C ARG A 314 -5.79 0.31 20.43
N HIS A 315 -5.96 1.59 20.69
CA HIS A 315 -4.87 2.50 21.06
C HIS A 315 -4.26 2.16 22.42
N ASP A 316 -5.10 1.80 23.40
CA ASP A 316 -4.68 1.38 24.73
C ASP A 316 -3.85 0.09 24.70
N LEU A 317 -4.13 -0.83 23.77
CA LEU A 317 -3.37 -2.08 23.60
C LEU A 317 -1.97 -1.88 23.05
N TYR A 318 -1.80 -0.98 22.07
CA TYR A 318 -0.46 -0.64 21.58
C TYR A 318 0.35 0.11 22.64
N SER A 319 -0.31 0.60 23.69
CA SER A 319 0.29 1.39 24.78
C SER A 319 0.53 0.60 26.07
N ILE A 320 -0.08 -0.59 26.26
CA ILE A 320 -0.02 -1.37 27.52
C ILE A 320 0.27 -2.86 27.25
N PRO A 321 1.26 -3.51 27.90
CA PRO A 321 1.60 -4.93 27.69
C PRO A 321 0.57 -5.96 28.19
N ARG A 322 -0.61 -5.55 28.65
CA ARG A 322 -1.65 -6.48 29.14
C ARG A 322 -2.58 -6.85 27.99
N ALA A 323 -2.21 -7.88 27.24
CA ALA A 323 -3.13 -8.51 26.31
C ALA A 323 -4.34 -9.05 27.09
N LEU A 324 -5.54 -8.55 26.76
CA LEU A 324 -6.79 -9.19 27.19
C LEU A 324 -6.83 -10.62 26.62
N PRO A 325 -7.26 -11.63 27.38
CA PRO A 325 -7.50 -12.97 26.87
C PRO A 325 -8.43 -12.98 25.65
N ALA A 326 -8.21 -13.89 24.70
CA ALA A 326 -8.96 -13.97 23.43
C ALA A 326 -10.49 -14.06 23.59
N HIS A 327 -10.98 -14.64 24.70
CA HIS A 327 -12.41 -14.77 24.98
C HIS A 327 -13.05 -13.43 25.40
N GLU A 328 -12.32 -12.58 26.14
CA GLU A 328 -12.79 -11.24 26.51
C GLU A 328 -12.88 -10.36 25.26
N TRP A 329 -11.97 -10.54 24.30
CA TRP A 329 -12.02 -9.89 23.00
C TRP A 329 -13.23 -10.26 22.17
N SER A 330 -13.55 -11.55 22.08
CA SER A 330 -14.76 -12.00 21.38
C SER A 330 -16.02 -11.44 22.02
N GLN A 331 -16.07 -11.33 23.35
CA GLN A 331 -17.20 -10.74 24.05
C GLN A 331 -17.38 -9.25 23.75
N VAL A 332 -16.29 -8.46 23.79
CA VAL A 332 -16.32 -7.03 23.46
C VAL A 332 -16.73 -6.82 22.00
N ARG A 333 -16.15 -7.56 21.06
CA ARG A 333 -16.52 -7.48 19.63
C ARG A 333 -17.96 -7.90 19.39
N GLY A 334 -18.44 -8.95 20.06
CA GLY A 334 -19.85 -9.35 20.00
C GLY A 334 -20.80 -8.26 20.51
N GLN A 335 -20.42 -7.51 21.57
CA GLN A 335 -21.21 -6.38 22.06
C GLN A 335 -21.26 -5.22 21.05
N LEU A 336 -20.10 -4.83 20.51
CA LEU A 336 -20.02 -3.78 19.48
C LEU A 336 -20.79 -4.19 18.22
N GLY A 337 -20.64 -5.44 17.78
CA GLY A 337 -21.37 -6.01 16.65
C GLY A 337 -22.88 -6.00 16.85
N LEU A 338 -23.36 -6.34 18.04
CA LEU A 338 -24.79 -6.26 18.38
C LEU A 338 -25.29 -4.81 18.37
N ALA A 339 -24.49 -3.85 18.84
CA ALA A 339 -24.85 -2.44 18.85
C ALA A 339 -25.01 -1.87 17.42
N VAL A 340 -24.17 -2.31 16.47
CA VAL A 340 -24.21 -1.84 15.07
C VAL A 340 -25.03 -2.73 14.15
N LEU A 341 -25.67 -3.78 14.66
CA LEU A 341 -26.44 -4.73 13.86
C LEU A 341 -27.51 -4.06 12.97
N PRO A 342 -28.29 -3.08 13.44
CA PRO A 342 -29.25 -2.37 12.57
C PRO A 342 -28.57 -1.60 11.42
N ALA A 343 -27.37 -1.07 11.66
CA ALA A 343 -26.56 -0.44 10.62
C ALA A 343 -26.08 -1.47 9.60
N ILE A 344 -25.59 -2.63 10.06
CA ILE A 344 -25.19 -3.75 9.19
C ILE A 344 -26.35 -4.18 8.29
N GLU A 345 -27.55 -4.36 8.83
CA GLU A 345 -28.74 -4.73 8.05
C GLU A 345 -29.07 -3.68 6.97
N THR A 346 -28.99 -2.40 7.33
CA THR A 346 -29.16 -1.28 6.38
C THR A 346 -28.14 -1.34 5.26
N TRP A 347 -26.87 -1.59 5.59
CA TRP A 347 -25.79 -1.75 4.61
C TRP A 347 -25.99 -2.93 3.68
N LEU A 348 -26.44 -4.08 4.20
CA LEU A 348 -26.77 -5.25 3.38
C LEU A 348 -27.90 -4.96 2.39
N ALA A 349 -28.95 -4.26 2.84
CA ALA A 349 -30.11 -3.90 2.02
C ALA A 349 -29.81 -2.92 0.89
N HIS A 350 -28.88 -1.97 1.11
CA HIS A 350 -28.57 -0.89 0.15
C HIS A 350 -27.22 -1.01 -0.55
N SER A 351 -26.50 -2.12 -0.34
CA SER A 351 -25.19 -2.40 -0.96
C SER A 351 -25.16 -2.27 -2.49
N ASP A 352 -26.23 -2.65 -3.20
CA ASP A 352 -26.29 -2.54 -4.66
C ASP A 352 -26.40 -1.09 -5.14
N ALA A 353 -27.20 -0.27 -4.45
CA ALA A 353 -27.33 1.17 -4.73
C ALA A 353 -26.00 1.88 -4.45
N PHE A 354 -25.37 1.55 -3.33
CA PHE A 354 -24.01 1.99 -2.99
C PHE A 354 -23.01 1.65 -4.10
N ALA A 355 -22.95 0.37 -4.52
CA ALA A 355 -22.00 -0.08 -5.52
C ALA A 355 -22.18 0.64 -6.87
N ARG A 356 -23.41 0.86 -7.31
CA ARG A 356 -23.70 1.61 -8.55
C ARG A 356 -23.22 3.05 -8.47
N GLU A 357 -23.62 3.76 -7.42
CA GLU A 357 -23.29 5.18 -7.24
C GLU A 357 -21.79 5.42 -7.06
N VAL A 358 -21.12 4.57 -6.29
CA VAL A 358 -19.66 4.69 -6.10
C VAL A 358 -18.89 4.38 -7.39
N ARG A 359 -19.34 3.43 -8.20
CA ARG A 359 -18.75 3.17 -9.54
C ARG A 359 -18.99 4.34 -10.50
N ALA A 360 -20.11 5.05 -10.38
CA ALA A 360 -20.35 6.27 -11.16
C ALA A 360 -19.48 7.45 -10.69
N ALA A 361 -19.09 7.47 -9.41
CA ALA A 361 -18.32 8.54 -8.78
C ALA A 361 -16.79 8.40 -8.92
N VAL A 362 -16.29 7.59 -9.87
CA VAL A 362 -14.84 7.36 -10.05
C VAL A 362 -14.11 8.69 -10.33
N PRO A 363 -13.00 8.98 -9.61
CA PRO A 363 -12.21 10.19 -9.82
C PRO A 363 -11.72 10.34 -11.27
N GLY A 364 -11.97 11.48 -11.91
CA GLY A 364 -11.49 11.81 -13.25
C GLY A 364 -12.55 11.83 -14.37
N GLY A 365 -13.83 11.65 -14.06
CA GLY A 365 -14.96 11.90 -14.96
C GLY A 365 -15.35 10.71 -15.87
N PRO A 366 -16.46 10.83 -16.61
CA PRO A 366 -17.12 9.71 -17.32
C PRO A 366 -16.31 9.07 -18.46
N VAL A 367 -15.23 9.72 -18.94
CA VAL A 367 -14.25 9.11 -19.87
C VAL A 367 -13.53 7.90 -19.23
N ALA A 368 -13.56 7.79 -17.90
CA ALA A 368 -12.99 6.68 -17.14
C ALA A 368 -13.73 5.34 -17.29
N LEU A 369 -14.97 5.32 -17.80
CA LEU A 369 -15.72 4.07 -18.06
C LEU A 369 -15.20 3.30 -19.29
N SER A 370 -14.27 3.88 -20.07
CA SER A 370 -13.66 3.22 -21.24
C SER A 370 -12.33 2.52 -20.96
N ALA A 371 -11.80 2.62 -19.73
CA ALA A 371 -10.75 1.70 -19.30
C ALA A 371 -11.38 0.33 -19.00
N PRO A 372 -10.78 -0.79 -19.41
CA PRO A 372 -11.39 -2.10 -19.26
C PRO A 372 -11.76 -2.33 -17.80
N SER A 373 -13.05 -2.48 -17.53
CA SER A 373 -13.53 -2.86 -16.21
C SER A 373 -12.80 -4.14 -15.77
N PRO A 374 -12.29 -4.20 -14.53
CA PRO A 374 -11.81 -5.46 -13.98
C PRO A 374 -12.95 -6.47 -14.10
N ARG A 375 -12.71 -7.56 -14.82
CA ARG A 375 -13.66 -8.67 -14.83
C ARG A 375 -13.75 -9.16 -13.40
N LEU A 376 -14.94 -9.09 -12.82
CA LEU A 376 -15.31 -9.86 -11.63
C LEU A 376 -14.87 -11.30 -11.90
N LEU A 377 -13.91 -11.78 -11.10
CA LEU A 377 -13.53 -13.17 -11.05
C LEU A 377 -14.75 -13.94 -10.54
N THR A 378 -15.60 -14.37 -11.47
CA THR A 378 -16.52 -15.46 -11.20
C THR A 378 -15.63 -16.68 -10.93
N ALA A 379 -15.70 -17.18 -9.69
CA ALA A 379 -15.06 -18.41 -9.29
C ALA A 379 -15.32 -19.48 -10.36
N ARG A 380 -14.26 -19.88 -11.05
CA ARG A 380 -14.32 -20.95 -12.04
C ARG A 380 -14.57 -22.23 -11.26
N LEU A 381 -15.82 -22.71 -11.28
CA LEU A 381 -16.17 -24.03 -10.77
C LEU A 381 -15.18 -25.06 -11.30
N ALA A 382 -14.44 -25.67 -10.39
CA ALA A 382 -13.51 -26.75 -10.72
C ALA A 382 -14.29 -27.87 -11.41
N PRO A 383 -13.84 -28.38 -12.57
CA PRO A 383 -14.48 -29.53 -13.20
C PRO A 383 -14.32 -30.75 -12.27
N PRO A 384 -15.33 -31.64 -12.21
CA PRO A 384 -15.29 -32.80 -11.34
C PRO A 384 -14.13 -33.73 -11.71
N PRO A 385 -13.50 -34.40 -10.73
CA PRO A 385 -12.38 -35.29 -10.98
C PRO A 385 -12.82 -36.46 -11.86
N THR A 386 -12.16 -36.63 -13.00
CA THR A 386 -12.29 -37.81 -13.86
C THR A 386 -11.87 -39.07 -13.10
N PRO A 387 -12.63 -40.17 -13.18
CA PRO A 387 -12.28 -41.42 -12.51
C PRO A 387 -10.98 -41.99 -13.11
N ARG A 388 -10.00 -42.26 -12.25
CA ARG A 388 -8.77 -42.97 -12.62
C ARG A 388 -9.13 -44.39 -13.03
N THR A 389 -8.94 -44.70 -14.31
CA THR A 389 -8.90 -46.08 -14.81
C THR A 389 -7.78 -46.85 -14.10
N SER A 390 -8.16 -47.94 -13.41
CA SER A 390 -7.23 -48.88 -12.82
C SER A 390 -6.43 -49.59 -13.92
N THR A 391 -5.15 -49.29 -14.03
CA THR A 391 -4.20 -50.14 -14.75
C THR A 391 -3.88 -51.34 -13.86
N ALA A 392 -4.40 -52.50 -14.25
CA ALA A 392 -3.98 -53.78 -13.72
C ALA A 392 -2.48 -53.97 -13.97
N HIS A 393 -1.71 -54.28 -12.93
CA HIS A 393 -0.40 -54.89 -13.07
C HIS A 393 -0.47 -56.34 -12.60
N ARG A 394 0.10 -57.18 -13.48
CA ARG A 394 0.46 -58.57 -13.22
C ARG A 394 1.63 -58.64 -12.27
#